data_AF-A0A0B6ZPZ0-F1
#
_entry.id   AF-A0A0B6ZPZ0-F1
#
_cell.length_a   1.000
_cell.length_b   1.000
_cell.length_c   1.000
_cell.angle_alpha   90.00
_cell.angle_beta   90.00
_cell.angle_gamma   90.00
#
_symmetry.space_group_name_H-M   'P 1'
#
loop_
_entity.id
_entity.type
_entity.pdbx_description
1 polymer ?
#
loop_
_entity_poly.entity_id
_entity_poly.type
_entity_poly.pdbx_seq_one_letter_code
_entity_poly.pdbx_strand_id
1 'polypeptide(L)'
;PTDAPAPADTPAAPEDTPAVIPCPTVEETDIIFIVDSSGSIGKENYQNNFKFVINVIRSFEIGENAIKVGLVIFGSHAYIIFNLTSNEDFIFQSLINVQYRNSTTATDKALQMASKMFTTEYGGRVNVKKVGIVVSDGKSTRPPKTLEAANDIKNEGVTLLCLAVGKEAQSSELINVASRPEYYIAAENYSVLHTFSSVFSDLTCNAPPAPPPVEPCPAAKIVDIIFVVDSSGSIGAENYLSNFRFISRLLNGYFFGETGTKVALIYYGAIYKVLFTLTGDSDLIQQKLSDVPYMNSSTRTDLAMYSIIGRQLFSTDNGGRENAAKIVVLITDGKSTAPDRTKLVAAAFRQQTYTVIVLGVGELADKEEMELLASSKDLCFPVGNYDVLENYASTVSEVACNAVPSNPF
;
A
#
# COMPACT_ATOMS: atom_id res chain seq x y z
N PRO A 1 -60.51 -51.31 -21.46
CA PRO A 1 -59.08 -51.06 -21.71
C PRO A 1 -58.88 -49.64 -22.26
N THR A 2 -58.66 -48.70 -21.35
CA THR A 2 -58.20 -47.34 -21.64
C THR A 2 -57.38 -46.93 -20.42
N ASP A 3 -56.06 -46.93 -20.61
CA ASP A 3 -55.06 -46.58 -19.60
C ASP A 3 -55.24 -45.12 -19.13
N ALA A 4 -55.16 -44.93 -17.82
CA ALA A 4 -55.05 -43.61 -17.20
C ALA A 4 -53.61 -43.08 -17.39
N PRO A 5 -53.41 -41.79 -17.70
CA PRO A 5 -52.06 -41.23 -17.83
C PRO A 5 -51.43 -41.03 -16.45
N ALA A 6 -50.14 -41.37 -16.35
CA ALA A 6 -49.30 -41.16 -15.18
C ALA A 6 -49.14 -39.65 -14.86
N PRO A 7 -48.94 -39.26 -13.59
CA PRO A 7 -48.71 -37.87 -13.23
C PRO A 7 -47.36 -37.39 -13.75
N ALA A 8 -47.33 -36.16 -14.26
CA ALA A 8 -46.15 -35.50 -14.78
C ALA A 8 -45.13 -35.22 -13.67
N ASP A 9 -43.87 -35.61 -13.91
CA ASP A 9 -42.73 -35.24 -13.07
C ASP A 9 -42.59 -33.72 -13.00
N THR A 10 -42.53 -33.20 -11.78
CA THR A 10 -42.22 -31.80 -11.52
C THR A 10 -40.72 -31.60 -11.71
N PRO A 11 -40.23 -30.62 -12.50
CA PRO A 11 -38.80 -30.40 -12.64
C PRO A 11 -38.22 -29.96 -11.30
N ALA A 12 -37.21 -30.69 -10.82
CA ALA A 12 -36.40 -30.28 -9.69
C ALA A 12 -35.77 -28.91 -9.97
N ALA A 13 -35.81 -28.03 -8.97
CA ALA A 13 -35.10 -26.76 -9.02
C ALA A 13 -33.58 -27.02 -9.19
N PRO A 14 -32.85 -26.22 -9.98
CA PRO A 14 -31.42 -26.39 -10.09
C PRO A 14 -30.75 -26.01 -8.75
N GLU A 15 -30.33 -27.02 -8.01
CA GLU A 15 -29.28 -26.92 -7.00
C GLU A 15 -27.94 -26.71 -7.73
N ASP A 16 -27.43 -25.49 -7.71
CA ASP A 16 -25.99 -25.23 -7.66
C ASP A 16 -25.77 -23.74 -7.40
N THR A 17 -25.88 -23.36 -6.13
CA THR A 17 -25.14 -22.20 -5.62
C THR A 17 -23.85 -22.76 -5.04
N PRO A 18 -22.66 -22.33 -5.51
CA PRO A 18 -21.41 -22.84 -4.95
C PRO A 18 -21.39 -22.60 -3.44
N ALA A 19 -21.11 -23.67 -2.70
CA ALA A 19 -21.05 -23.65 -1.25
C ALA A 19 -20.09 -22.55 -0.80
N VAL A 20 -20.60 -21.61 -0.02
CA VAL A 20 -19.83 -20.58 0.67
C VAL A 20 -18.87 -21.31 1.61
N ILE A 21 -17.57 -21.23 1.34
CA ILE A 21 -16.55 -21.75 2.25
C ILE A 21 -16.53 -20.81 3.46
N PRO A 22 -16.91 -21.26 4.67
CA PRO A 22 -16.91 -20.39 5.84
C PRO A 22 -15.48 -19.97 6.19
N CYS A 23 -15.33 -18.71 6.60
CA CYS A 23 -14.10 -18.15 7.17
C CYS A 23 -13.49 -19.14 8.20
N PRO A 24 -12.32 -19.77 7.96
CA PRO A 24 -11.93 -20.99 8.70
C PRO A 24 -11.68 -20.84 10.20
N THR A 25 -11.63 -19.62 10.74
CA THR A 25 -11.43 -19.35 12.16
C THR A 25 -12.03 -17.98 12.47
N VAL A 26 -12.93 -17.90 13.46
CA VAL A 26 -13.59 -16.65 13.89
C VAL A 26 -12.58 -15.80 14.68
N GLU A 27 -11.62 -15.21 13.97
CA GLU A 27 -10.83 -14.10 14.50
C GLU A 27 -11.73 -12.87 14.48
N GLU A 28 -11.89 -12.20 15.63
CA GLU A 28 -12.65 -10.95 15.71
C GLU A 28 -12.13 -9.97 14.66
N THR A 29 -13.01 -9.55 13.74
CA THR A 29 -12.64 -8.69 12.62
C THR A 29 -13.67 -7.59 12.42
N ASP A 30 -13.21 -6.34 12.33
CA ASP A 30 -14.02 -5.21 11.90
C ASP A 30 -13.81 -4.98 10.42
N ILE A 31 -14.90 -4.95 9.65
CA ILE A 31 -14.87 -4.78 8.20
C ILE A 31 -15.62 -3.51 7.83
N ILE A 32 -14.99 -2.61 7.09
CA ILE A 32 -15.66 -1.44 6.52
C ILE A 32 -15.63 -1.52 5.00
N PHE A 33 -16.80 -1.54 4.40
CA PHE A 33 -16.95 -1.39 2.96
C PHE A 33 -16.89 0.10 2.58
N ILE A 34 -16.04 0.43 1.62
CA ILE A 34 -15.76 1.78 1.12
C ILE A 34 -16.16 1.80 -0.35
N VAL A 35 -17.42 2.15 -0.63
CA VAL A 35 -18.05 1.89 -1.92
C VAL A 35 -18.27 3.18 -2.69
N ASP A 36 -17.77 3.19 -3.92
CA ASP A 36 -17.91 4.32 -4.81
C ASP A 36 -19.36 4.45 -5.33
N SER A 37 -19.87 5.67 -5.29
CA SER A 37 -21.20 6.12 -5.72
C SER A 37 -21.08 7.33 -6.67
N SER A 38 -19.92 7.50 -7.29
CA SER A 38 -19.62 8.57 -8.25
C SER A 38 -20.38 8.39 -9.57
N GLY A 39 -20.49 9.49 -10.31
CA GLY A 39 -21.26 9.58 -11.54
C GLY A 39 -20.79 8.68 -12.68
N SER A 40 -19.49 8.34 -12.71
CA SER A 40 -18.88 7.50 -13.74
C SER A 40 -19.37 6.06 -13.70
N ILE A 41 -19.83 5.59 -12.54
CA ILE A 41 -20.33 4.24 -12.35
C ILE A 41 -21.65 4.07 -13.10
N GLY A 42 -22.60 4.98 -12.89
CA GLY A 42 -23.96 4.86 -13.40
C GLY A 42 -24.85 3.97 -12.53
N LYS A 43 -26.16 4.20 -12.58
CA LYS A 43 -27.14 3.60 -11.65
C LYS A 43 -27.18 2.07 -11.70
N GLU A 44 -27.06 1.47 -12.88
CA GLU A 44 -27.10 0.01 -13.06
C GLU A 44 -25.87 -0.67 -12.47
N ASN A 45 -24.69 -0.16 -12.79
CA ASN A 45 -23.42 -0.65 -12.23
C ASN A 45 -23.33 -0.46 -10.71
N TYR A 46 -23.91 0.64 -10.19
CA TYR A 46 -24.02 0.86 -8.76
C TYR A 46 -24.82 -0.26 -8.07
N GLN A 47 -25.89 -0.77 -8.68
CA GLN A 47 -26.63 -1.91 -8.13
C GLN A 47 -25.76 -3.18 -8.09
N ASN A 48 -24.87 -3.37 -9.06
CA ASN A 48 -23.96 -4.51 -9.06
C ASN A 48 -22.87 -4.39 -7.98
N ASN A 49 -22.38 -3.18 -7.66
CA ASN A 49 -21.52 -2.96 -6.48
C ASN A 49 -22.20 -3.43 -5.19
N PHE A 50 -23.48 -3.07 -5.00
CA PHE A 50 -24.23 -3.46 -3.82
C PHE A 50 -24.54 -4.96 -3.77
N LYS A 51 -24.80 -5.61 -4.91
CA LYS A 51 -24.92 -7.07 -4.96
C LYS A 51 -23.63 -7.76 -4.53
N PHE A 52 -22.48 -7.26 -4.98
CA PHE A 52 -21.18 -7.75 -4.52
C PHE A 52 -21.02 -7.58 -3.01
N VAL A 53 -21.24 -6.38 -2.47
CA VAL A 53 -21.15 -6.11 -1.03
C VAL A 53 -22.07 -7.03 -0.22
N ILE A 54 -23.33 -7.20 -0.66
CA ILE A 54 -24.29 -8.11 -0.01
C ILE A 54 -23.78 -9.56 -0.03
N ASN A 55 -23.23 -10.02 -1.15
CA ASN A 55 -22.73 -11.39 -1.28
C ASN A 55 -21.49 -11.65 -0.42
N VAL A 56 -20.61 -10.66 -0.28
CA VAL A 56 -19.46 -10.75 0.63
C VAL A 56 -19.90 -10.70 2.09
N ILE A 57 -20.86 -9.85 2.46
CA ILE A 57 -21.38 -9.84 3.85
C ILE A 57 -22.04 -11.17 4.21
N ARG A 58 -22.77 -11.79 3.26
CA ARG A 58 -23.43 -13.09 3.47
C ARG A 58 -22.47 -14.26 3.68
N SER A 59 -21.19 -14.13 3.33
CA SER A 59 -20.21 -15.18 3.60
C SER A 59 -19.58 -15.07 4.99
N PHE A 60 -19.88 -14.00 5.72
CA PHE A 60 -19.33 -13.73 7.04
C PHE A 60 -20.27 -14.14 8.16
N GLU A 61 -19.70 -14.65 9.25
CA GLU A 61 -20.40 -14.85 10.51
C GLU A 61 -20.46 -13.52 11.29
N ILE A 62 -21.59 -12.82 11.17
CA ILE A 62 -21.80 -11.53 11.82
C ILE A 62 -22.11 -11.72 13.31
N GLY A 63 -21.34 -11.07 14.17
CA GLY A 63 -21.51 -11.21 15.63
C GLY A 63 -20.60 -10.29 16.43
N GLU A 64 -21.00 -9.99 17.67
CA GLU A 64 -20.24 -9.12 18.58
C GLU A 64 -18.82 -9.65 18.87
N ASN A 65 -18.70 -10.97 18.99
CA ASN A 65 -17.42 -11.69 19.19
C ASN A 65 -16.93 -12.36 17.88
N ALA A 66 -17.39 -11.87 16.73
CA ALA A 66 -17.05 -12.38 15.42
C ALA A 66 -16.79 -11.18 14.49
N ILE A 67 -17.53 -11.07 13.38
CA ILE A 67 -17.39 -9.98 12.42
C ILE A 67 -18.38 -8.85 12.70
N LYS A 68 -17.89 -7.61 12.75
CA LYS A 68 -18.70 -6.39 12.66
C LYS A 68 -18.52 -5.75 11.29
N VAL A 69 -19.61 -5.21 10.74
CA VAL A 69 -19.58 -4.58 9.42
C VAL A 69 -20.04 -3.13 9.52
N GLY A 70 -19.32 -2.25 8.83
CA GLY A 70 -19.69 -0.87 8.57
C GLY A 70 -19.71 -0.60 7.06
N LEU A 71 -20.43 0.44 6.64
CA LEU A 71 -20.49 0.86 5.25
C LEU A 71 -20.40 2.38 5.13
N VAL A 72 -19.43 2.83 4.34
CA VAL A 72 -19.33 4.19 3.85
C VAL A 72 -19.44 4.19 2.33
N ILE A 73 -20.29 5.04 1.79
CA ILE A 73 -20.32 5.34 0.35
C ILE A 73 -19.65 6.67 0.08
N PHE A 74 -19.11 6.85 -1.11
CA PHE A 74 -18.50 8.13 -1.45
C PHE A 74 -18.78 8.60 -2.87
N GLY A 75 -18.66 9.91 -3.02
CA GLY A 75 -18.62 10.62 -4.28
C GLY A 75 -17.83 11.89 -4.04
N SER A 76 -18.45 13.08 -4.13
CA SER A 76 -17.80 14.34 -3.74
C SER A 76 -17.51 14.43 -2.23
N HIS A 77 -18.24 13.65 -1.43
CA HIS A 77 -18.13 13.51 0.02
C HIS A 77 -18.27 12.04 0.41
N ALA A 78 -17.81 11.69 1.61
CA ALA A 78 -18.04 10.38 2.22
C ALA A 78 -19.31 10.43 3.09
N TYR A 79 -20.13 9.39 3.01
CA TYR A 79 -21.38 9.25 3.75
C TYR A 79 -21.41 7.90 4.44
N ILE A 80 -21.44 7.91 5.77
CA ILE A 80 -21.67 6.70 6.55
C ILE A 80 -23.13 6.28 6.33
N ILE A 81 -23.33 5.04 5.87
CA ILE A 81 -24.66 4.43 5.79
C ILE A 81 -24.99 3.77 7.13
N PHE A 82 -24.04 3.02 7.67
CA PHE A 82 -24.09 2.51 9.04
C PHE A 82 -22.67 2.34 9.60
N ASN A 83 -22.55 2.59 10.90
CA ASN A 83 -21.35 2.36 11.71
C ASN A 83 -21.08 0.86 11.87
N LEU A 84 -19.92 0.49 12.42
CA LEU A 84 -19.61 -0.91 12.73
C LEU A 84 -20.66 -1.49 13.69
N THR A 85 -21.31 -2.55 13.26
CA THR A 85 -22.38 -3.22 14.00
C THR A 85 -22.39 -4.72 13.69
N SER A 86 -22.94 -5.52 14.60
CA SER A 86 -23.24 -6.93 14.39
C SER A 86 -24.73 -7.23 14.26
N ASN A 87 -25.58 -6.20 14.08
CA ASN A 87 -27.02 -6.39 13.87
C ASN A 87 -27.30 -6.71 12.39
N GLU A 88 -27.39 -8.00 12.07
CA GLU A 88 -27.57 -8.50 10.70
C GLU A 88 -28.85 -7.98 10.02
N ASP A 89 -29.98 -7.99 10.73
CA ASP A 89 -31.25 -7.46 10.22
C ASP A 89 -31.13 -5.99 9.83
N PHE A 90 -30.50 -5.19 10.69
CA PHE A 90 -30.26 -3.77 10.45
C PHE A 90 -29.30 -3.54 9.27
N ILE A 91 -28.25 -4.36 9.14
CA ILE A 91 -27.31 -4.27 8.01
C ILE A 91 -28.06 -4.49 6.70
N PHE A 92 -28.80 -5.59 6.57
CA PHE A 92 -29.47 -5.92 5.30
C PHE A 92 -30.64 -4.98 4.97
N GLN A 93 -31.39 -4.50 5.98
CA GLN A 93 -32.39 -3.45 5.77
C GLN A 93 -31.76 -2.14 5.28
N SER A 94 -30.59 -1.77 5.80
CA SER A 94 -29.87 -0.57 5.39
C SER A 94 -29.36 -0.67 3.95
N LEU A 95 -28.87 -1.84 3.54
CA LEU A 95 -28.33 -2.10 2.20
C LEU A 95 -29.38 -2.00 1.08
N ILE A 96 -30.66 -2.23 1.37
CA ILE A 96 -31.76 -2.12 0.38
C ILE A 96 -32.01 -0.66 -0.03
N ASN A 97 -31.74 0.30 0.86
CA ASN A 97 -32.18 1.70 0.70
C ASN A 97 -31.06 2.67 0.32
N VAL A 98 -29.86 2.18 0.00
CA VAL A 98 -28.71 3.04 -0.25
C VAL A 98 -28.86 3.79 -1.57
N GLN A 99 -28.98 5.12 -1.49
CA GLN A 99 -29.21 5.96 -2.67
C GLN A 99 -27.91 6.25 -3.44
N TYR A 100 -27.98 6.10 -4.77
CA TYR A 100 -26.92 6.53 -5.68
C TYR A 100 -26.80 8.05 -5.72
N ARG A 101 -25.59 8.59 -5.50
CA ARG A 101 -25.37 10.03 -5.33
C ARG A 101 -24.97 10.77 -6.61
N ASN A 102 -24.42 10.08 -7.62
CA ASN A 102 -24.05 10.65 -8.92
C ASN A 102 -23.26 11.96 -8.82
N SER A 103 -22.06 11.89 -8.23
CA SER A 103 -21.21 13.07 -8.00
C SER A 103 -19.75 12.80 -8.38
N THR A 104 -18.82 13.72 -8.09
CA THR A 104 -17.38 13.50 -8.36
C THR A 104 -16.80 12.36 -7.50
N THR A 105 -15.49 12.08 -7.60
CA THR A 105 -14.84 10.97 -6.88
C THR A 105 -13.76 11.51 -5.94
N ALA A 106 -14.01 11.42 -4.63
CA ALA A 106 -13.09 11.84 -3.57
C ALA A 106 -12.74 10.66 -2.65
N THR A 107 -11.95 9.73 -3.19
CA THR A 107 -11.52 8.49 -2.51
C THR A 107 -10.78 8.78 -1.20
N ASP A 108 -9.96 9.84 -1.17
CA ASP A 108 -9.24 10.30 0.03
C ASP A 108 -10.17 10.58 1.21
N LYS A 109 -11.32 11.24 0.98
CA LYS A 109 -12.31 11.51 2.04
C LYS A 109 -12.97 10.23 2.55
N ALA A 110 -13.15 9.25 1.67
CA ALA A 110 -13.76 7.97 2.01
C ALA A 110 -12.83 7.15 2.92
N LEU A 111 -11.54 7.12 2.59
CA LEU A 111 -10.49 6.49 3.41
C LEU A 111 -10.37 7.19 4.77
N GLN A 112 -10.34 8.52 4.81
CA GLN A 112 -10.33 9.27 6.07
C GLN A 112 -11.57 9.00 6.95
N MET A 113 -12.75 8.86 6.33
CA MET A 113 -13.97 8.49 7.06
C MET A 113 -13.90 7.06 7.58
N ALA A 114 -13.41 6.12 6.76
CA ALA A 114 -13.25 4.72 7.16
C ALA A 114 -12.27 4.59 8.35
N SER A 115 -11.17 5.36 8.37
CA SER A 115 -10.26 5.45 9.52
C SER A 115 -11.00 5.74 10.82
N LYS A 116 -11.84 6.79 10.81
CA LYS A 116 -12.65 7.16 11.97
C LYS A 116 -13.63 6.08 12.36
N MET A 117 -14.24 5.43 11.38
CA MET A 117 -15.21 4.37 11.60
C MET A 117 -14.62 3.14 12.29
N PHE A 118 -13.30 2.90 12.21
CA PHE A 118 -12.62 1.84 12.97
C PHE A 118 -12.37 2.17 14.46
N THR A 119 -12.77 3.35 14.93
CA THR A 119 -12.64 3.74 16.35
C THR A 119 -13.87 3.32 17.16
N THR A 120 -13.71 3.26 18.49
CA THR A 120 -14.79 2.89 19.41
C THR A 120 -16.00 3.82 19.36
N GLU A 121 -15.79 5.09 18.97
CA GLU A 121 -16.87 6.07 18.75
C GLU A 121 -17.86 5.60 17.67
N TYR A 122 -17.37 4.84 16.68
CA TYR A 122 -18.14 4.34 15.56
C TYR A 122 -18.36 2.82 15.61
N GLY A 123 -18.23 2.22 16.79
CA GLY A 123 -18.48 0.79 17.03
C GLY A 123 -17.27 -0.13 16.76
N GLY A 124 -16.10 0.43 16.42
CA GLY A 124 -14.87 -0.32 16.22
C GLY A 124 -14.26 -0.86 17.51
N ARG A 125 -13.48 -1.92 17.39
CA ARG A 125 -12.80 -2.62 18.49
C ARG A 125 -11.28 -2.38 18.43
N VAL A 126 -10.64 -2.33 19.60
CA VAL A 126 -9.23 -1.86 19.72
C VAL A 126 -8.21 -2.95 19.38
N ASN A 127 -8.51 -4.22 19.66
CA ASN A 127 -7.58 -5.35 19.53
C ASN A 127 -8.10 -6.43 18.57
N VAL A 128 -8.72 -5.99 17.48
CA VAL A 128 -9.27 -6.88 16.46
C VAL A 128 -8.61 -6.58 15.13
N LYS A 129 -8.70 -7.54 14.21
CA LYS A 129 -8.28 -7.33 12.84
C LYS A 129 -9.18 -6.29 12.18
N LYS A 130 -8.60 -5.34 11.44
CA LYS A 130 -9.34 -4.27 10.76
C LYS A 130 -9.14 -4.38 9.26
N VAL A 131 -10.23 -4.48 8.50
CA VAL A 131 -10.18 -4.63 7.04
C VAL A 131 -11.07 -3.60 6.35
N GLY A 132 -10.49 -2.80 5.47
CA GLY A 132 -11.23 -1.91 4.56
C GLY A 132 -11.36 -2.55 3.19
N ILE A 133 -12.57 -2.67 2.65
CA ILE A 133 -12.82 -3.18 1.30
C ILE A 133 -13.26 -2.02 0.41
N VAL A 134 -12.36 -1.55 -0.46
CA VAL A 134 -12.58 -0.46 -1.40
C VAL A 134 -13.14 -1.01 -2.71
N VAL A 135 -14.26 -0.47 -3.18
CA VAL A 135 -14.87 -0.83 -4.49
C VAL A 135 -15.04 0.45 -5.30
N SER A 136 -14.29 0.61 -6.39
CA SER A 136 -14.29 1.84 -7.21
C SER A 136 -13.83 1.57 -8.65
N ASP A 137 -14.08 2.51 -9.56
CA ASP A 137 -13.54 2.50 -10.93
C ASP A 137 -12.17 3.20 -11.07
N GLY A 138 -11.61 3.70 -9.95
CA GLY A 138 -10.20 4.07 -9.83
C GLY A 138 -9.82 5.50 -10.22
N LYS A 139 -10.76 6.41 -10.44
CA LYS A 139 -10.47 7.82 -10.79
C LYS A 139 -10.77 8.79 -9.66
N SER A 140 -9.93 8.88 -8.64
CA SER A 140 -10.03 10.03 -7.72
C SER A 140 -9.66 11.31 -8.46
N THR A 141 -10.34 12.38 -8.08
CA THR A 141 -9.97 13.74 -8.50
C THR A 141 -8.68 14.23 -7.84
N ARG A 142 -8.14 13.51 -6.85
CA ARG A 142 -6.98 13.91 -6.05
C ARG A 142 -6.05 12.72 -5.72
N PRO A 143 -5.41 12.07 -6.72
CA PRO A 143 -4.61 10.86 -6.48
C PRO A 143 -3.52 10.99 -5.40
N PRO A 144 -2.76 12.10 -5.28
CA PRO A 144 -1.78 12.24 -4.20
C PRO A 144 -2.42 12.19 -2.80
N LYS A 145 -3.60 12.81 -2.63
CA LYS A 145 -4.33 12.78 -1.35
C LYS A 145 -4.96 11.42 -1.09
N THR A 146 -5.36 10.69 -2.13
CA THR A 146 -5.83 9.32 -1.96
C THR A 146 -4.71 8.45 -1.41
N LEU A 147 -3.49 8.57 -1.96
CA LEU A 147 -2.33 7.81 -1.50
C LEU A 147 -1.97 8.14 -0.05
N GLU A 148 -1.96 9.43 0.31
CA GLU A 148 -1.78 9.89 1.70
C GLU A 148 -2.80 9.24 2.64
N ALA A 149 -4.10 9.42 2.35
CA ALA A 149 -5.17 8.86 3.18
C ALA A 149 -5.14 7.32 3.25
N ALA A 150 -4.72 6.64 2.18
CA ALA A 150 -4.54 5.19 2.17
C ALA A 150 -3.38 4.78 3.07
N ASN A 151 -2.26 5.51 3.04
CA ASN A 151 -1.12 5.23 3.90
C ASN A 151 -1.46 5.47 5.38
N ASP A 152 -2.19 6.54 5.70
CA ASP A 152 -2.64 6.84 7.06
C ASP A 152 -3.48 5.70 7.64
N ILE A 153 -4.55 5.29 6.96
CA ILE A 153 -5.42 4.21 7.45
C ILE A 153 -4.67 2.87 7.53
N LYS A 154 -3.74 2.58 6.60
CA LYS A 154 -2.87 1.38 6.68
C LYS A 154 -1.98 1.41 7.92
N ASN A 155 -1.45 2.58 8.28
CA ASN A 155 -0.62 2.75 9.47
C ASN A 155 -1.41 2.68 10.77
N GLU A 156 -2.71 2.97 10.75
CA GLU A 156 -3.62 2.73 11.88
C GLU A 156 -3.95 1.24 12.09
N GLY A 157 -3.30 0.34 11.34
CA GLY A 157 -3.44 -1.10 11.47
C GLY A 157 -4.58 -1.69 10.64
N VAL A 158 -5.01 -0.99 9.59
CA VAL A 158 -6.07 -1.47 8.69
C VAL A 158 -5.48 -2.10 7.43
N THR A 159 -5.94 -3.30 7.09
CA THR A 159 -5.63 -3.93 5.81
C THR A 159 -6.65 -3.48 4.75
N LEU A 160 -6.17 -2.91 3.63
CA LEU A 160 -7.02 -2.47 2.52
C LEU A 160 -7.02 -3.52 1.39
N LEU A 161 -8.22 -3.97 1.03
CA LEU A 161 -8.51 -4.77 -0.16
C LEU A 161 -9.21 -3.88 -1.20
N CYS A 162 -8.78 -3.91 -2.45
CA CYS A 162 -9.29 -3.04 -3.51
C CYS A 162 -9.88 -3.86 -4.66
N LEU A 163 -11.16 -3.65 -4.95
CA LEU A 163 -11.82 -4.08 -6.18
C LEU A 163 -11.94 -2.90 -7.14
N ALA A 164 -11.08 -2.90 -8.15
CA ALA A 164 -11.09 -1.91 -9.21
C ALA A 164 -11.95 -2.40 -10.37
N VAL A 165 -12.89 -1.60 -10.87
CA VAL A 165 -13.89 -2.06 -11.86
C VAL A 165 -13.88 -1.22 -13.13
N GLY A 166 -13.81 -1.89 -14.29
CA GLY A 166 -13.89 -1.25 -15.60
C GLY A 166 -12.53 -1.05 -16.28
N LYS A 167 -12.53 -0.36 -17.42
CA LYS A 167 -11.32 -0.13 -18.24
C LYS A 167 -10.22 0.65 -17.52
N GLU A 168 -10.64 1.45 -16.54
CA GLU A 168 -9.77 2.30 -15.73
C GLU A 168 -9.31 1.59 -14.45
N ALA A 169 -9.74 0.35 -14.22
CA ALA A 169 -9.25 -0.46 -13.11
C ALA A 169 -7.72 -0.53 -13.14
N GLN A 170 -7.12 -0.65 -14.33
CA GLN A 170 -5.67 -0.66 -14.54
C GLN A 170 -4.93 0.64 -14.20
N SER A 171 -5.64 1.68 -13.75
CA SER A 171 -4.98 2.90 -13.26
C SER A 171 -4.16 2.61 -11.99
N SER A 172 -3.00 3.26 -11.86
CA SER A 172 -2.07 3.06 -10.74
C SER A 172 -2.65 3.43 -9.37
N GLU A 173 -3.80 4.11 -9.31
CA GLU A 173 -4.32 4.65 -8.06
C GLU A 173 -4.74 3.55 -7.07
N LEU A 174 -5.70 2.68 -7.43
CA LEU A 174 -6.19 1.65 -6.50
C LEU A 174 -5.16 0.57 -6.20
N ILE A 175 -4.21 0.34 -7.12
CA ILE A 175 -3.04 -0.53 -6.92
C ILE A 175 -2.20 -0.03 -5.73
N ASN A 176 -2.08 1.29 -5.56
CA ASN A 176 -1.33 1.91 -4.48
C ASN A 176 -2.17 2.08 -3.19
N VAL A 177 -3.50 2.05 -3.29
CA VAL A 177 -4.40 2.02 -2.13
C VAL A 177 -4.37 0.66 -1.43
N ALA A 178 -4.35 -0.44 -2.19
CA ALA A 178 -4.32 -1.79 -1.62
C ALA A 178 -3.08 -1.99 -0.74
N SER A 179 -3.24 -2.71 0.38
CA SER A 179 -2.12 -2.96 1.29
C SER A 179 -1.06 -3.89 0.70
N ARG A 180 -1.43 -4.76 -0.25
CA ARG A 180 -0.52 -5.70 -0.92
C ARG A 180 -0.94 -5.90 -2.40
N PRO A 181 -0.03 -6.29 -3.31
CA PRO A 181 -0.37 -6.57 -4.72
C PRO A 181 -1.57 -7.52 -4.88
N GLU A 182 -1.60 -8.62 -4.12
CA GLU A 182 -2.65 -9.64 -4.19
C GLU A 182 -3.99 -9.18 -3.61
N TYR A 183 -4.02 -8.05 -2.90
CA TYR A 183 -5.23 -7.44 -2.35
C TYR A 183 -5.87 -6.46 -3.32
N TYR A 184 -5.25 -6.25 -4.48
CA TYR A 184 -5.82 -5.52 -5.58
C TYR A 184 -6.36 -6.50 -6.62
N ILE A 185 -7.63 -6.34 -6.99
CA ILE A 185 -8.28 -7.14 -8.02
C ILE A 185 -8.94 -6.20 -9.03
N ALA A 186 -8.60 -6.41 -10.31
CA ALA A 186 -9.22 -5.70 -11.43
C ALA A 186 -10.34 -6.55 -12.04
N ALA A 187 -11.56 -6.03 -12.03
CA ALA A 187 -12.69 -6.61 -12.75
C ALA A 187 -12.91 -5.86 -14.07
N GLU A 188 -13.12 -6.60 -15.16
CA GLU A 188 -13.32 -5.99 -16.49
C GLU A 188 -14.56 -5.09 -16.54
N ASN A 189 -15.60 -5.44 -15.80
CA ASN A 189 -16.86 -4.72 -15.74
C ASN A 189 -17.67 -5.10 -14.48
N TYR A 190 -18.79 -4.43 -14.27
CA TYR A 190 -19.62 -4.60 -13.09
C TYR A 190 -20.46 -5.88 -13.07
N SER A 191 -20.73 -6.51 -14.22
CA SER A 191 -21.60 -7.70 -14.25
C SER A 191 -20.91 -8.93 -13.66
N VAL A 192 -19.58 -8.96 -13.70
CA VAL A 192 -18.77 -10.07 -13.17
C VAL A 192 -18.45 -9.93 -11.67
N LEU A 193 -18.81 -8.84 -10.99
CA LEU A 193 -18.39 -8.64 -9.58
C LEU A 193 -18.80 -9.76 -8.65
N HIS A 194 -19.93 -10.42 -8.94
CA HIS A 194 -20.41 -11.56 -8.17
C HIS A 194 -19.39 -12.71 -8.09
N THR A 195 -18.53 -12.90 -9.10
CA THR A 195 -17.53 -13.98 -9.13
C THR A 195 -16.36 -13.74 -8.18
N PHE A 196 -16.16 -12.51 -7.70
CA PHE A 196 -15.09 -12.16 -6.77
C PHE A 196 -15.51 -12.22 -5.30
N SER A 197 -16.80 -12.51 -5.01
CA SER A 197 -17.31 -12.51 -3.63
C SER A 197 -16.57 -13.50 -2.74
N SER A 198 -16.34 -14.73 -3.22
CA SER A 198 -15.57 -15.74 -2.49
C SER A 198 -14.11 -15.32 -2.31
N VAL A 199 -13.49 -14.78 -3.36
CA VAL A 199 -12.10 -14.30 -3.31
C VAL A 199 -11.93 -13.21 -2.25
N PHE A 200 -12.81 -12.22 -2.20
CA PHE A 200 -12.73 -11.16 -1.18
C PHE A 200 -13.04 -11.69 0.22
N SER A 201 -13.91 -12.68 0.34
CA SER A 201 -14.16 -13.35 1.62
C SER A 201 -12.89 -14.05 2.11
N ASP A 202 -12.25 -14.83 1.24
CA ASP A 202 -11.02 -15.56 1.54
C ASP A 202 -9.86 -14.62 1.86
N LEU A 203 -9.67 -13.56 1.09
CA LEU A 203 -8.64 -12.55 1.35
C LEU A 203 -8.89 -11.84 2.69
N THR A 204 -10.15 -11.50 2.99
CA THR A 204 -10.51 -10.85 4.25
C THR A 204 -10.21 -11.78 5.43
N CYS A 205 -10.61 -13.05 5.34
CA CYS A 205 -10.41 -14.05 6.38
C CYS A 205 -8.92 -14.34 6.62
N ASN A 206 -8.14 -14.49 5.55
CA ASN A 206 -6.75 -14.94 5.65
C ASN A 206 -5.71 -13.81 5.63
N ALA A 207 -6.13 -12.54 5.52
CA ALA A 207 -5.22 -11.42 5.64
C ALA A 207 -4.46 -11.47 6.98
N PRO A 208 -3.13 -11.37 7.00
CA PRO A 208 -2.41 -11.30 8.26
C PRO A 208 -2.78 -9.99 8.99
N PRO A 209 -2.54 -9.92 10.31
CA PRO A 209 -2.63 -8.67 11.04
C PRO A 209 -1.78 -7.60 10.36
N ALA A 210 -2.29 -6.37 10.30
CA ALA A 210 -1.53 -5.27 9.74
C ALA A 210 -0.22 -5.07 10.55
N PRO A 211 0.92 -4.84 9.88
CA PRO A 211 2.18 -4.66 10.57
C PRO A 211 2.16 -3.38 11.42
N PRO A 212 2.82 -3.38 12.60
CA PRO A 212 2.73 -2.28 13.58
C PRO A 212 3.18 -0.94 12.98
N PRO A 213 2.64 0.20 13.46
CA PRO A 213 3.03 1.52 12.97
C PRO A 213 4.56 1.71 13.03
N VAL A 214 5.12 2.36 12.01
CA VAL A 214 6.53 2.75 12.02
C VAL A 214 6.67 3.97 12.92
N GLU A 215 7.49 3.88 13.96
CA GLU A 215 7.78 5.05 14.80
C GLU A 215 8.69 6.01 14.04
N PRO A 216 8.29 7.28 13.81
CA PRO A 216 9.12 8.26 13.14
C PRO A 216 10.19 8.82 14.08
N CYS A 217 11.19 9.50 13.51
CA CYS A 217 12.22 10.14 14.32
C CYS A 217 11.62 11.22 15.25
N PRO A 218 12.20 11.39 16.46
CA PRO A 218 11.80 12.48 17.35
C PRO A 218 11.85 13.82 16.62
N ALA A 219 10.86 14.69 16.83
CA ALA A 219 10.73 15.95 16.10
C ALA A 219 11.95 16.89 16.23
N ALA A 220 12.79 16.73 17.25
CA ALA A 220 14.02 17.49 17.43
C ALA A 220 15.18 17.00 16.52
N LYS A 221 15.02 15.87 15.82
CA LYS A 221 16.07 15.27 15.01
C LYS A 221 15.91 15.66 13.54
N ILE A 222 16.92 16.33 13.03
CA ILE A 222 17.02 16.75 11.63
C ILE A 222 17.70 15.63 10.84
N VAL A 223 17.00 15.11 9.82
CA VAL A 223 17.43 13.94 9.06
C VAL A 223 17.27 14.18 7.56
N ASP A 224 18.33 13.93 6.79
CA ASP A 224 18.31 13.93 5.34
C ASP A 224 18.49 12.48 4.85
N ILE A 225 17.51 11.96 4.10
CA ILE A 225 17.53 10.58 3.60
C ILE A 225 17.54 10.59 2.07
N ILE A 226 18.51 9.90 1.47
CA ILE A 226 18.54 9.65 0.03
C ILE A 226 18.21 8.18 -0.21
N PHE A 227 17.06 7.90 -0.83
CA PHE A 227 16.72 6.57 -1.31
C PHE A 227 17.39 6.32 -2.66
N VAL A 228 18.03 5.16 -2.81
CA VAL A 228 18.63 4.69 -4.06
C VAL A 228 17.96 3.37 -4.41
N VAL A 229 17.08 3.41 -5.41
CA VAL A 229 16.17 2.31 -5.74
C VAL A 229 16.59 1.67 -7.05
N ASP A 230 16.87 0.37 -6.99
CA ASP A 230 17.12 -0.43 -8.18
C ASP A 230 15.85 -0.55 -9.03
N SER A 231 16.00 -0.29 -10.33
CA SER A 231 14.97 -0.30 -11.37
C SER A 231 15.41 -1.24 -12.52
N SER A 232 16.32 -2.16 -12.22
CA SER A 232 16.83 -3.16 -13.16
C SER A 232 15.75 -4.16 -13.56
N GLY A 233 15.98 -4.84 -14.68
CA GLY A 233 15.02 -5.77 -15.27
C GLY A 233 14.79 -7.05 -14.48
N SER A 234 15.71 -7.41 -13.56
CA SER A 234 15.59 -8.63 -12.74
C SER A 234 14.47 -8.52 -11.70
N ILE A 235 14.09 -7.31 -11.31
CA ILE A 235 13.07 -7.04 -10.30
C ILE A 235 11.69 -7.44 -10.82
N GLY A 236 11.36 -7.00 -12.04
CA GLY A 236 10.01 -7.06 -12.60
C GLY A 236 9.14 -5.89 -12.14
N ALA A 237 8.16 -5.51 -12.95
CA ALA A 237 7.36 -4.30 -12.72
C ALA A 237 6.55 -4.36 -11.41
N GLU A 238 6.02 -5.52 -11.04
CA GLU A 238 5.22 -5.69 -9.82
C GLU A 238 6.05 -5.51 -8.55
N ASN A 239 7.20 -6.19 -8.47
CA ASN A 239 8.15 -6.07 -7.36
C ASN A 239 8.75 -4.66 -7.28
N TYR A 240 8.93 -3.98 -8.43
CA TYR A 240 9.44 -2.62 -8.45
C TYR A 240 8.53 -1.67 -7.65
N LEU A 241 7.21 -1.86 -7.72
CA LEU A 241 6.25 -1.08 -6.93
C LEU A 241 6.41 -1.30 -5.42
N SER A 242 6.82 -2.49 -4.98
CA SER A 242 7.02 -2.80 -3.56
C SER A 242 8.10 -1.93 -2.90
N ASN A 243 9.10 -1.45 -3.67
CA ASN A 243 10.07 -0.46 -3.17
C ASN A 243 9.38 0.83 -2.69
N PHE A 244 8.40 1.32 -3.45
CA PHE A 244 7.72 2.58 -3.14
C PHE A 244 6.65 2.39 -2.07
N ARG A 245 6.06 1.20 -1.93
CA ARG A 245 5.24 0.87 -0.76
C ARG A 245 6.08 0.88 0.52
N PHE A 246 7.26 0.28 0.50
CA PHE A 246 8.22 0.34 1.61
C PHE A 246 8.61 1.79 1.95
N ILE A 247 8.98 2.60 0.96
CA ILE A 247 9.35 4.01 1.18
C ILE A 247 8.15 4.78 1.76
N SER A 248 6.95 4.58 1.21
CA SER A 248 5.74 5.24 1.69
C SER A 248 5.41 4.85 3.13
N ARG A 249 5.55 3.57 3.46
CA ARG A 249 5.35 3.04 4.82
C ARG A 249 6.37 3.61 5.81
N LEU A 250 7.65 3.58 5.46
CA LEU A 250 8.74 4.13 6.27
C LEU A 250 8.52 5.61 6.56
N LEU A 251 8.17 6.38 5.55
CA LEU A 251 8.03 7.82 5.65
C LEU A 251 6.69 8.28 6.23
N ASN A 252 5.74 7.37 6.41
CA ASN A 252 4.46 7.76 6.97
C ASN A 252 4.61 8.09 8.48
N GLY A 253 4.02 9.21 8.91
CA GLY A 253 4.20 9.78 10.24
C GLY A 253 5.46 10.62 10.43
N TYR A 254 6.37 10.67 9.44
CA TYR A 254 7.53 11.55 9.53
C TYR A 254 7.11 13.02 9.46
N PHE A 255 7.67 13.83 10.36
CA PHE A 255 7.54 15.27 10.28
C PHE A 255 8.48 15.81 9.19
N PHE A 256 7.93 16.20 8.04
CA PHE A 256 8.70 16.77 6.93
C PHE A 256 8.93 18.28 7.08
N GLY A 257 10.08 18.76 6.62
CA GLY A 257 10.37 20.19 6.55
C GLY A 257 11.76 20.56 7.09
N GLU A 258 12.00 21.87 7.23
CA GLU A 258 13.32 22.42 7.60
C GLU A 258 13.85 21.95 8.95
N THR A 259 12.96 21.70 9.92
CA THR A 259 13.30 21.23 11.27
C THR A 259 13.07 19.73 11.46
N GLY A 260 12.64 19.03 10.41
CA GLY A 260 12.36 17.60 10.46
C GLY A 260 13.12 16.83 9.39
N THR A 261 12.41 16.01 8.63
CA THR A 261 12.98 15.15 7.60
C THR A 261 12.92 15.80 6.22
N LYS A 262 13.99 15.65 5.45
CA LYS A 262 13.99 15.87 4.00
C LYS A 262 14.41 14.58 3.30
N VAL A 263 13.81 14.31 2.16
CA VAL A 263 14.07 13.10 1.38
C VAL A 263 14.41 13.43 -0.07
N ALA A 264 15.29 12.63 -0.65
CA ALA A 264 15.57 12.59 -2.07
C ALA A 264 15.42 11.16 -2.56
N LEU A 265 15.15 10.99 -3.86
CA LEU A 265 15.08 9.67 -4.46
C LEU A 265 15.84 9.62 -5.78
N ILE A 266 16.67 8.59 -5.90
CA ILE A 266 17.35 8.18 -7.12
C ILE A 266 16.84 6.80 -7.47
N TYR A 267 16.50 6.59 -8.74
CA TYR A 267 16.25 5.26 -9.26
C TYR A 267 17.23 4.96 -10.39
N TYR A 268 17.66 3.71 -10.52
CA TYR A 268 18.74 3.36 -11.43
C TYR A 268 18.56 2.03 -12.13
N GLY A 269 19.22 1.91 -13.27
CA GLY A 269 19.40 0.70 -14.03
C GLY A 269 20.72 0.80 -14.79
N ALA A 270 20.68 0.81 -16.13
CA ALA A 270 21.86 1.10 -16.96
C ALA A 270 22.39 2.53 -16.79
N ILE A 271 21.50 3.44 -16.39
CA ILE A 271 21.77 4.83 -16.00
C ILE A 271 21.10 5.11 -14.66
N TYR A 272 21.40 6.24 -14.02
CA TYR A 272 20.64 6.71 -12.87
C TYR A 272 19.79 7.95 -13.25
N LYS A 273 18.70 8.16 -12.53
CA LYS A 273 17.90 9.38 -12.59
C LYS A 273 17.56 9.84 -11.18
N VAL A 274 17.78 11.12 -10.91
CA VAL A 274 17.30 11.77 -9.68
C VAL A 274 15.84 12.13 -9.91
N LEU A 275 14.93 11.49 -9.18
CA LEU A 275 13.49 11.74 -9.29
C LEU A 275 13.13 13.10 -8.67
N PHE A 276 13.70 13.38 -7.50
CA PHE A 276 13.70 14.68 -6.82
C PHE A 276 14.90 14.76 -5.85
N THR A 277 15.39 15.98 -5.63
CA THR A 277 16.45 16.29 -4.64
C THR A 277 15.86 16.46 -3.23
N LEU A 278 16.69 16.70 -2.20
CA LEU A 278 16.23 16.76 -0.81
C LEU A 278 15.15 17.83 -0.64
N THR A 279 13.96 17.38 -0.26
CA THR A 279 12.79 18.24 -0.03
C THR A 279 12.00 17.73 1.17
N GLY A 280 11.33 18.66 1.86
CA GLY A 280 10.34 18.37 2.90
C GLY A 280 8.90 18.64 2.44
N ASP A 281 8.70 18.83 1.13
CA ASP A 281 7.37 19.01 0.54
C ASP A 281 6.68 17.64 0.39
N SER A 282 5.82 17.31 1.36
CA SER A 282 5.12 16.02 1.40
C SER A 282 4.21 15.81 0.18
N ASP A 283 3.56 16.86 -0.33
CA ASP A 283 2.69 16.78 -1.50
C ASP A 283 3.50 16.41 -2.74
N LEU A 284 4.65 17.06 -2.94
CA LEU A 284 5.58 16.74 -4.03
C LEU A 284 6.12 15.31 -3.91
N ILE A 285 6.52 14.89 -2.71
CA ILE A 285 7.05 13.54 -2.46
C ILE A 285 6.00 12.49 -2.85
N GLN A 286 4.78 12.59 -2.31
CA GLN A 286 3.72 11.63 -2.58
C GLN A 286 3.33 11.64 -4.07
N GLN A 287 3.25 12.81 -4.69
CA GLN A 287 3.01 12.93 -6.13
C GLN A 287 4.07 12.19 -6.93
N LYS A 288 5.35 12.37 -6.63
CA LYS A 288 6.46 11.74 -7.36
C LYS A 288 6.54 10.23 -7.13
N LEU A 289 6.26 9.76 -5.92
CA LEU A 289 6.28 8.33 -5.58
C LEU A 289 5.13 7.54 -6.25
N SER A 290 4.02 8.21 -6.60
CA SER A 290 2.86 7.57 -7.23
C SER A 290 3.08 7.12 -8.69
N ASP A 291 4.09 7.65 -9.37
CA ASP A 291 4.37 7.39 -10.79
C ASP A 291 5.87 7.41 -11.08
N VAL A 292 6.62 6.50 -10.45
CA VAL A 292 8.05 6.36 -10.70
C VAL A 292 8.27 5.45 -11.91
N PRO A 293 8.96 5.90 -12.97
CA PRO A 293 9.20 5.06 -14.15
C PRO A 293 10.04 3.82 -13.82
N TYR A 294 9.67 2.68 -14.42
CA TYR A 294 10.47 1.45 -14.38
C TYR A 294 11.45 1.40 -15.55
N MET A 295 12.75 1.35 -15.28
CA MET A 295 13.79 1.38 -16.34
C MET A 295 13.93 0.05 -17.07
N ASN A 296 13.75 -1.08 -16.36
CA ASN A 296 13.87 -2.43 -16.93
C ASN A 296 15.19 -2.63 -17.71
N SER A 297 16.33 -2.33 -17.07
CA SER A 297 17.65 -2.38 -17.70
C SER A 297 18.71 -3.04 -16.80
N SER A 298 20.01 -2.87 -17.06
CA SER A 298 21.07 -3.48 -16.23
C SER A 298 21.16 -2.87 -14.83
N THR A 299 22.05 -3.38 -13.98
CA THR A 299 22.20 -2.92 -12.58
C THR A 299 23.50 -2.13 -12.39
N ARG A 300 23.48 -0.80 -12.54
CA ARG A 300 24.67 0.06 -12.34
C ARG A 300 24.65 0.79 -10.99
N THR A 301 24.71 0.00 -9.93
CA THR A 301 24.81 0.45 -8.53
C THR A 301 25.97 1.44 -8.32
N ASP A 302 27.11 1.20 -8.99
CA ASP A 302 28.26 2.11 -8.98
C ASP A 302 27.88 3.53 -9.43
N LEU A 303 27.11 3.68 -10.52
CA LEU A 303 26.71 4.99 -11.04
C LEU A 303 25.74 5.70 -10.10
N ALA A 304 24.75 4.97 -9.57
CA ALA A 304 23.74 5.53 -8.69
C ALA A 304 24.37 6.02 -7.38
N MET A 305 25.19 5.18 -6.75
CA MET A 305 25.89 5.54 -5.51
C MET A 305 26.88 6.68 -5.75
N TYR A 306 27.71 6.61 -6.80
CA TYR A 306 28.66 7.69 -7.11
C TYR A 306 27.96 9.03 -7.38
N SER A 307 26.74 9.02 -7.92
CA SER A 307 25.99 10.25 -8.19
C SER A 307 25.70 11.08 -6.93
N ILE A 308 25.59 10.45 -5.75
CA ILE A 308 25.39 11.15 -4.47
C ILE A 308 26.58 12.05 -4.16
N ILE A 309 27.80 11.53 -4.30
CA ILE A 309 29.04 12.27 -4.08
C ILE A 309 29.28 13.24 -5.23
N GLY A 310 29.24 12.74 -6.47
CA GLY A 310 29.59 13.50 -7.68
C GLY A 310 28.66 14.69 -7.95
N ARG A 311 27.39 14.61 -7.55
CA ARG A 311 26.43 15.72 -7.64
C ARG A 311 26.22 16.46 -6.31
N GLN A 312 26.91 16.04 -5.26
CA GLN A 312 26.80 16.59 -3.91
C GLN A 312 25.34 16.63 -3.42
N LEU A 313 24.60 15.52 -3.50
CA LEU A 313 23.16 15.52 -3.23
C LEU A 313 22.77 15.86 -1.79
N PHE A 314 23.73 15.82 -0.85
CA PHE A 314 23.56 16.32 0.52
C PHE A 314 23.98 17.78 0.71
N SER A 315 24.35 18.50 -0.35
CA SER A 315 24.67 19.93 -0.26
C SER A 315 23.41 20.78 -0.14
N THR A 316 23.58 22.02 0.35
CA THR A 316 22.51 23.02 0.43
C THR A 316 21.89 23.33 -0.93
N ASP A 317 22.67 23.27 -2.02
CA ASP A 317 22.17 23.48 -3.39
C ASP A 317 21.17 22.40 -3.83
N ASN A 318 21.26 21.21 -3.24
CA ASN A 318 20.33 20.11 -3.46
C ASN A 318 19.31 19.95 -2.31
N GLY A 319 19.20 20.95 -1.43
CA GLY A 319 18.27 20.99 -0.30
C GLY A 319 18.75 20.32 0.99
N GLY A 320 19.99 19.81 1.00
CA GLY A 320 20.61 19.19 2.16
C GLY A 320 21.02 20.17 3.24
N ARG A 321 21.26 19.63 4.44
CA ARG A 321 21.51 20.40 5.66
C ARG A 321 22.76 19.90 6.35
N GLU A 322 23.60 20.85 6.79
CA GLU A 322 24.87 20.52 7.44
C GLU A 322 24.65 19.84 8.80
N ASN A 323 23.67 20.33 9.56
CA ASN A 323 23.30 19.81 10.87
C ASN A 323 22.37 18.58 10.84
N ALA A 324 22.10 18.02 9.66
CA ALA A 324 21.30 16.81 9.53
C ALA A 324 22.16 15.54 9.69
N ALA A 325 21.55 14.49 10.23
CA ALA A 325 22.02 13.13 10.00
C ALA A 325 21.80 12.78 8.52
N LYS A 326 22.87 12.35 7.84
CA LYS A 326 22.86 12.07 6.38
C LYS A 326 22.83 10.57 6.16
N ILE A 327 21.73 10.06 5.59
CA ILE A 327 21.48 8.64 5.44
C ILE A 327 21.23 8.29 3.98
N VAL A 328 21.83 7.23 3.51
CA VAL A 328 21.57 6.63 2.20
C VAL A 328 20.91 5.27 2.44
N VAL A 329 19.74 5.06 1.84
CA VAL A 329 19.04 3.76 1.87
C VAL A 329 19.09 3.19 0.45
N LEU A 330 19.96 2.21 0.23
CA LEU A 330 20.07 1.48 -1.03
C LEU A 330 19.15 0.26 -0.99
N ILE A 331 18.28 0.12 -1.99
CA ILE A 331 17.42 -1.05 -2.19
C ILE A 331 17.77 -1.67 -3.53
N THR A 332 18.24 -2.92 -3.53
CA THR A 332 18.71 -3.62 -4.75
C THR A 332 18.41 -5.10 -4.68
N ASP A 333 18.11 -5.74 -5.80
CA ASP A 333 17.86 -7.19 -5.89
C ASP A 333 19.04 -7.98 -6.44
N GLY A 334 20.12 -7.32 -6.85
CA GLY A 334 21.09 -7.93 -7.75
C GLY A 334 22.51 -7.43 -7.59
N LYS A 335 23.42 -8.23 -8.16
CA LYS A 335 24.83 -7.89 -8.34
C LYS A 335 24.97 -6.76 -9.35
N SER A 336 25.80 -5.76 -9.08
CA SER A 336 26.11 -4.75 -10.07
C SER A 336 26.78 -5.37 -11.29
N THR A 337 26.45 -4.82 -12.46
CA THR A 337 27.14 -5.10 -13.72
C THR A 337 28.53 -4.45 -13.82
N ALA A 338 28.97 -3.71 -12.80
CA ALA A 338 30.31 -3.12 -12.71
C ALA A 338 30.93 -3.27 -11.31
N PRO A 339 31.13 -4.51 -10.81
CA PRO A 339 31.49 -4.76 -9.40
C PRO A 339 32.83 -4.14 -8.98
N ASP A 340 33.83 -4.08 -9.88
CA ASP A 340 35.10 -3.43 -9.58
C ASP A 340 34.96 -1.90 -9.43
N ARG A 341 34.01 -1.28 -10.14
CA ARG A 341 33.67 0.13 -9.92
C ARG A 341 32.88 0.30 -8.63
N THR A 342 31.95 -0.60 -8.32
CA THR A 342 31.24 -0.57 -7.03
C THR A 342 32.23 -0.58 -5.86
N LYS A 343 33.29 -1.41 -5.91
CA LYS A 343 34.34 -1.42 -4.88
C LYS A 343 35.03 -0.06 -4.70
N LEU A 344 35.32 0.64 -5.80
CA LEU A 344 35.92 1.98 -5.74
C LEU A 344 34.94 3.00 -5.14
N VAL A 345 33.67 2.92 -5.50
CA VAL A 345 32.62 3.79 -4.95
C VAL A 345 32.43 3.53 -3.46
N ALA A 346 32.38 2.26 -3.03
CA ALA A 346 32.36 1.88 -1.63
C ALA A 346 33.54 2.46 -0.85
N ALA A 347 34.76 2.42 -1.42
CA ALA A 347 35.93 3.05 -0.80
C ALA A 347 35.78 4.58 -0.66
N ALA A 348 35.17 5.24 -1.65
CA ALA A 348 34.89 6.69 -1.57
C ALA A 348 33.82 7.02 -0.52
N PHE A 349 32.79 6.18 -0.38
CA PHE A 349 31.74 6.33 0.64
C PHE A 349 32.26 6.17 2.07
N ARG A 350 33.26 5.31 2.30
CA ARG A 350 33.92 5.17 3.61
C ARG A 350 34.64 6.44 4.07
N GLN A 351 34.93 7.37 3.15
CA GLN A 351 35.50 8.69 3.47
C GLN A 351 34.42 9.75 3.73
N GLN A 352 33.14 9.40 3.57
CA GLN A 352 32.02 10.29 3.85
C GLN A 352 31.47 10.04 5.26
N THR A 353 30.75 11.02 5.78
CA THR A 353 30.04 10.94 7.06
C THR A 353 28.62 10.36 6.92
N TYR A 354 28.29 9.80 5.76
CA TYR A 354 26.97 9.25 5.48
C TYR A 354 26.80 7.88 6.13
N THR A 355 25.63 7.64 6.72
CA THR A 355 25.21 6.29 7.12
C THR A 355 24.56 5.61 5.91
N VAL A 356 25.14 4.52 5.42
CA VAL A 356 24.61 3.74 4.30
C VAL A 356 23.97 2.47 4.83
N ILE A 357 22.66 2.37 4.62
CA ILE A 357 21.83 1.19 4.87
C ILE A 357 21.60 0.49 3.52
N VAL A 358 21.80 -0.82 3.46
CA VAL A 358 21.59 -1.61 2.25
C VAL A 358 20.54 -2.68 2.50
N LEU A 359 19.45 -2.63 1.75
CA LEU A 359 18.41 -3.65 1.68
C LEU A 359 18.61 -4.46 0.41
N GLY A 360 19.11 -5.69 0.54
CA GLY A 360 19.26 -6.61 -0.60
C GLY A 360 18.08 -7.55 -0.69
N VAL A 361 17.30 -7.48 -1.75
CA VAL A 361 16.01 -8.18 -1.86
C VAL A 361 16.11 -9.40 -2.76
N GLY A 362 15.67 -10.55 -2.28
CA GLY A 362 15.70 -11.80 -3.04
C GLY A 362 17.05 -12.51 -3.01
N GLU A 363 17.09 -13.68 -3.63
CA GLU A 363 18.26 -14.57 -3.62
C GLU A 363 19.40 -14.10 -4.54
N LEU A 364 19.12 -13.16 -5.45
CA LEU A 364 20.08 -12.61 -6.39
C LEU A 364 20.94 -11.48 -5.80
N ALA A 365 20.60 -11.02 -4.59
CA ALA A 365 21.32 -9.96 -3.90
C ALA A 365 22.72 -10.42 -3.50
N ASP A 366 23.75 -9.74 -4.01
CA ASP A 366 25.15 -10.07 -3.75
C ASP A 366 25.57 -9.55 -2.37
N LYS A 367 25.58 -10.45 -1.39
CA LYS A 367 25.92 -10.13 0.00
C LYS A 367 27.29 -9.47 0.15
N GLU A 368 28.30 -9.88 -0.61
CA GLU A 368 29.63 -9.28 -0.51
C GLU A 368 29.62 -7.83 -1.01
N GLU A 369 28.96 -7.57 -2.14
CA GLU A 369 28.81 -6.23 -2.68
C GLU A 369 27.98 -5.32 -1.74
N MET A 370 26.92 -5.85 -1.14
CA MET A 370 26.09 -5.13 -0.17
C MET A 370 26.88 -4.77 1.09
N GLU A 371 27.60 -5.72 1.69
CA GLU A 371 28.45 -5.48 2.86
C GLU A 371 29.57 -4.47 2.55
N LEU A 372 30.04 -4.41 1.31
CA LEU A 372 31.02 -3.42 0.88
C LEU A 372 30.44 -2.00 0.86
N LEU A 373 29.19 -1.83 0.45
CA LEU A 373 28.52 -0.53 0.34
C LEU A 373 27.94 -0.03 1.66
N ALA A 374 27.46 -0.94 2.52
CA ALA A 374 26.91 -0.59 3.83
C ALA A 374 27.99 0.04 4.73
N SER A 375 27.59 0.98 5.59
CA SER A 375 28.54 1.60 6.54
C SER A 375 29.05 0.61 7.59
N SER A 376 28.28 -0.43 7.90
CA SER A 376 28.70 -1.58 8.70
C SER A 376 27.92 -2.83 8.29
N LYS A 377 28.38 -4.00 8.73
CA LYS A 377 27.70 -5.27 8.44
C LYS A 377 26.28 -5.33 9.02
N ASP A 378 26.05 -4.68 10.15
CA ASP A 378 24.74 -4.65 10.80
C ASP A 378 23.73 -3.74 10.07
N LEU A 379 24.21 -2.95 9.10
CA LEU A 379 23.39 -2.10 8.23
C LEU A 379 23.17 -2.72 6.84
N CYS A 380 23.54 -3.99 6.67
CA CYS A 380 23.33 -4.79 5.48
C CYS A 380 22.23 -5.81 5.78
N PHE A 381 21.02 -5.54 5.29
CA PHE A 381 19.83 -6.35 5.55
C PHE A 381 19.50 -7.22 4.33
N PRO A 382 19.71 -8.54 4.38
CA PRO A 382 19.15 -9.45 3.42
C PRO A 382 17.64 -9.56 3.66
N VAL A 383 16.87 -9.25 2.63
CA VAL A 383 15.41 -9.30 2.59
C VAL A 383 15.01 -10.47 1.70
N GLY A 384 14.21 -11.41 2.23
CA GLY A 384 13.92 -12.65 1.51
C GLY A 384 13.21 -12.45 0.16
N ASN A 385 12.25 -11.53 0.09
CA ASN A 385 11.54 -11.15 -1.14
C ASN A 385 10.89 -9.76 -0.98
N TYR A 386 10.27 -9.27 -2.06
CA TYR A 386 9.64 -7.95 -2.07
C TYR A 386 8.36 -7.86 -1.22
N ASP A 387 7.69 -8.97 -0.93
CA ASP A 387 6.47 -8.98 -0.11
C ASP A 387 6.75 -8.66 1.37
N VAL A 388 7.97 -8.97 1.84
CA VAL A 388 8.38 -8.72 3.23
C VAL A 388 9.23 -7.45 3.38
N LEU A 389 9.53 -6.72 2.30
CA LEU A 389 10.37 -5.52 2.32
C LEU A 389 9.81 -4.45 3.28
N GLU A 390 8.50 -4.26 3.28
CA GLU A 390 7.80 -3.31 4.16
C GLU A 390 8.05 -3.54 5.66
N ASN A 391 8.37 -4.77 6.06
CA ASN A 391 8.67 -5.10 7.46
C ASN A 391 9.99 -4.48 7.96
N TYR A 392 10.87 -4.07 7.05
CA TYR A 392 12.13 -3.42 7.40
C TYR A 392 11.97 -1.92 7.65
N ALA A 393 10.78 -1.35 7.45
CA ALA A 393 10.54 0.08 7.64
C ALA A 393 10.86 0.53 9.07
N SER A 394 10.43 -0.22 10.09
CA SER A 394 10.75 0.10 11.49
C SER A 394 12.24 0.04 11.77
N THR A 395 12.93 -0.98 11.25
CA THR A 395 14.38 -1.13 11.40
C THR A 395 15.15 0.03 10.74
N VAL A 396 14.75 0.41 9.52
CA VAL A 396 15.38 1.53 8.81
C VAL A 396 15.10 2.86 9.51
N SER A 397 13.88 3.04 10.03
CA SER A 397 13.54 4.19 10.87
C SER A 397 14.43 4.25 12.09
N GLU A 398 14.55 3.17 12.86
CA GLU A 398 15.38 3.13 14.07
C GLU A 398 16.84 3.50 13.79
N VAL A 399 17.45 2.94 12.72
CA VAL A 399 18.81 3.31 12.32
C VAL A 399 18.89 4.79 11.95
N ALA A 400 17.95 5.29 11.14
CA ALA A 400 17.90 6.69 10.75
C ALA A 400 17.78 7.61 11.99
N CYS A 401 16.96 7.23 12.95
CA CYS A 401 16.68 7.98 14.17
C CYS A 401 17.79 7.85 15.23
N ASN A 402 18.74 6.93 15.06
CA ASN A 402 19.96 6.84 15.87
C ASN A 402 21.22 7.40 15.19
N ALA A 403 21.21 7.63 13.87
CA ALA A 403 22.35 8.21 13.13
C ALA A 403 22.76 9.60 13.66
N VAL A 404 24.05 9.85 13.84
CA VAL A 404 24.54 11.13 14.37
C VAL A 404 24.67 12.15 13.22
N PRO A 405 24.32 13.44 13.43
CA PRO A 405 24.61 14.48 12.47
C PRO A 405 26.09 14.52 12.08
N SER A 406 26.37 14.81 10.82
CA SER A 406 27.73 15.15 10.39
C SER A 406 28.21 16.34 11.21
N ASN A 407 29.22 16.14 12.07
CA ASN A 407 29.67 17.17 13.01
C ASN A 407 30.04 18.46 12.24
N PRO A 408 29.47 19.63 12.58
CA PRO A 408 30.04 20.91 12.21
C PRO A 408 31.14 21.18 13.23
N PHE A 409 32.40 21.00 12.85
CA PHE A 409 33.46 21.70 13.57
C PHE A 409 33.44 23.17 13.17
#